data_AF-A0A2T6N0W1-F1
#
_entry.id   AF-A0A2T6N0W1-F1
#
_cell.length_a   1.000
_cell.length_b   1.000
_cell.length_c   1.000
_cell.angle_alpha   90.00
_cell.angle_beta   90.00
_cell.angle_gamma   90.00
#
_symmetry.space_group_name_H-M   'P 1'
#
loop_
_entity.id
_entity.type
_entity.pdbx_description
1 polymer ?
#
loop_
_entity_poly.entity_id
_entity_poly.type
_entity_poly.pdbx_seq_one_letter_code
_entity_poly.pdbx_strand_id
1 'polypeptide(L)'
;MRGASAASGRGPAASPACLSADPRGQPPAIPGIQPGPGGGAGAGDSGEPARAAAAGEDRKRNRLPDHRRRQDGRGARAGGLGVADGAGRRLPQATGEGGRGVTKLLASVTNDRELELAVEAGVDIIDLKEPRTGALGALPLAQIHNLVARCAGRCPVSATVGDLPAEPLQLAGAIRQTAESGVDYIKVGFFSTHNLTACLQAIAGLGEDCAVVAVLFADLDPPLARLGEFADAGFRGIMLDTAAKGGGGLLTRIELSRLGDFVAQARALGMLNGLAGSLRQEDIPRLVPLAPDYLGFRGALCERSERIARIAPHRLLEVREALTRSRERAGRAAAGG
;
A
#
# COMPACT_ATOMS: atom_id res chain seq x y z
N MET A 1 29.13 48.23 32.47
CA MET A 1 29.15 49.70 32.68
C MET A 1 29.03 50.41 31.33
N ARG A 2 28.72 51.70 31.35
CA ARG A 2 28.29 52.57 30.23
C ARG A 2 29.15 52.50 28.97
N GLY A 3 28.49 52.59 27.82
CA GLY A 3 29.05 52.99 26.52
C GLY A 3 27.88 53.34 25.60
N ALA A 4 27.65 54.63 25.32
CA ALA A 4 26.49 55.10 24.57
C ALA A 4 26.90 56.16 23.55
N SER A 5 26.32 56.10 22.35
CA SER A 5 26.07 57.28 21.51
C SER A 5 24.75 57.12 20.77
N ALA A 6 23.91 58.15 20.86
CA ALA A 6 22.79 58.41 19.95
C ALA A 6 23.34 59.00 18.61
N ALA A 7 22.61 59.49 17.61
CA ALA A 7 21.18 59.81 17.40
C ALA A 7 20.95 59.97 15.86
N SER A 8 19.77 60.19 15.25
CA SER A 8 18.35 59.97 15.57
C SER A 8 17.49 60.37 14.35
N GLY A 9 16.42 59.64 14.00
CA GLY A 9 15.52 60.05 12.90
C GLY A 9 14.22 59.25 12.83
N ARG A 10 13.09 59.88 13.20
CA ARG A 10 11.71 59.33 13.10
C ARG A 10 11.07 59.83 11.80
N GLY A 11 10.50 58.97 10.95
CA GLY A 11 9.04 58.75 10.86
C GLY A 11 8.39 59.65 9.78
N PRO A 12 7.08 59.51 9.43
CA PRO A 12 6.08 58.54 9.90
C PRO A 12 5.46 57.69 8.75
N ALA A 13 4.33 57.02 9.04
CA ALA A 13 3.67 56.03 8.19
C ALA A 13 2.66 56.62 7.17
N ALA A 14 2.34 55.83 6.12
CA ALA A 14 1.05 55.85 5.43
C ALA A 14 0.75 54.51 4.73
N SER A 15 -0.35 53.86 5.11
CA SER A 15 -1.17 53.05 4.18
C SER A 15 -2.31 53.94 3.68
N PRO A 16 -2.89 53.70 2.49
CA PRO A 16 -4.17 52.98 2.51
C PRO A 16 -4.49 52.15 1.24
N ALA A 17 -5.71 51.58 1.30
CA ALA A 17 -6.64 51.31 0.20
C ALA A 17 -6.70 49.89 -0.39
N CYS A 18 -7.78 49.19 -0.01
CA CYS A 18 -8.36 48.09 -0.74
C CYS A 18 -8.93 48.57 -2.08
N LEU A 19 -8.93 47.71 -3.11
CA LEU A 19 -9.83 47.80 -4.25
C LEU A 19 -10.42 46.42 -4.58
N SER A 20 -11.70 46.41 -4.90
CA SER A 20 -12.54 45.22 -5.09
C SER A 20 -12.56 44.70 -6.53
N ALA A 21 -13.08 43.50 -6.73
CA ALA A 21 -13.08 42.75 -8.00
C ALA A 21 -14.09 43.24 -9.06
N ASP A 22 -13.84 42.87 -10.33
CA ASP A 22 -14.88 42.48 -11.30
C ASP A 22 -14.40 41.23 -12.08
N PRO A 23 -15.14 40.11 -12.06
CA PRO A 23 -14.84 38.95 -12.90
C PRO A 23 -15.52 39.07 -14.27
N ARG A 24 -14.72 39.17 -15.35
CA ARG A 24 -15.04 38.71 -16.73
C ARG A 24 -13.82 38.91 -17.65
N GLY A 25 -13.04 37.86 -17.85
CA GLY A 25 -12.00 37.79 -18.88
C GLY A 25 -12.16 36.52 -19.70
N GLN A 26 -12.58 36.65 -20.96
CA GLN A 26 -12.69 35.52 -21.88
C GLN A 26 -11.28 35.02 -22.28
N PRO A 27 -11.07 33.71 -22.46
CA PRO A 27 -9.83 33.20 -23.04
C PRO A 27 -9.75 33.55 -24.54
N PRO A 28 -8.56 33.88 -25.08
CA PRO A 28 -8.41 34.23 -26.49
C PRO A 28 -8.61 33.02 -27.41
N ALA A 29 -9.24 33.27 -28.57
CA ALA A 29 -9.52 32.24 -29.57
C ALA A 29 -8.27 31.80 -30.35
N ILE A 30 -8.19 30.50 -30.64
CA ILE A 30 -7.17 29.92 -31.53
C ILE A 30 -7.63 30.13 -33.00
N PRO A 31 -6.77 30.62 -33.92
CA PRO A 31 -7.14 30.78 -35.32
C PRO A 31 -7.46 29.45 -36.00
N GLY A 32 -8.58 29.41 -36.73
CA GLY A 32 -9.00 28.22 -37.47
C GLY A 32 -8.24 28.03 -38.79
N ILE A 33 -8.05 26.77 -39.17
CA ILE A 33 -7.67 26.35 -40.53
C ILE A 33 -8.90 25.70 -41.16
N GLN A 34 -9.28 26.13 -42.37
CA GLN A 34 -10.39 25.59 -43.16
C GLN A 34 -9.89 25.01 -44.51
N PRO A 35 -10.69 24.17 -45.22
CA PRO A 35 -10.15 22.94 -45.81
C PRO A 35 -10.30 22.78 -47.34
N GLY A 36 -9.81 21.64 -47.85
CA GLY A 36 -10.22 20.99 -49.11
C GLY A 36 -9.11 20.92 -50.18
N PRO A 37 -9.31 20.22 -51.32
CA PRO A 37 -10.31 19.18 -51.69
C PRO A 37 -9.61 17.82 -51.99
N GLY A 38 -10.22 16.71 -52.46
CA GLY A 38 -11.61 16.32 -52.72
C GLY A 38 -11.71 15.03 -53.60
N GLY A 39 -12.88 14.37 -53.62
CA GLY A 39 -13.24 13.21 -54.49
C GLY A 39 -12.75 11.83 -53.99
N GLY A 40 -13.52 10.73 -54.06
CA GLY A 40 -14.88 10.41 -54.54
C GLY A 40 -14.96 8.89 -54.83
N ALA A 41 -16.09 8.17 -54.87
CA ALA A 41 -17.53 8.41 -54.64
C ALA A 41 -18.17 7.02 -54.26
N GLY A 42 -19.47 6.80 -54.00
CA GLY A 42 -20.70 7.61 -54.05
C GLY A 42 -21.95 6.72 -53.83
N ALA A 43 -23.15 7.32 -53.89
CA ALA A 43 -24.51 6.73 -53.98
C ALA A 43 -24.96 5.64 -52.95
N GLY A 44 -26.20 5.62 -52.46
CA GLY A 44 -27.38 6.43 -52.80
C GLY A 44 -28.53 6.30 -51.78
N ASP A 45 -29.60 7.04 -52.05
CA ASP A 45 -30.67 7.45 -51.12
C ASP A 45 -31.91 6.51 -51.07
N SER A 46 -32.65 6.51 -49.94
CA SER A 46 -34.12 6.78 -49.87
C SER A 46 -34.84 6.20 -48.64
N GLY A 47 -35.72 7.02 -48.02
CA GLY A 47 -37.03 6.55 -47.52
C GLY A 47 -37.26 6.25 -46.02
N GLU A 48 -37.51 7.29 -45.21
CA GLU A 48 -38.20 7.24 -43.90
C GLU A 48 -39.74 7.45 -44.08
N PRO A 49 -40.63 7.53 -43.04
CA PRO A 49 -40.57 7.09 -41.63
C PRO A 49 -41.88 6.40 -41.10
N ALA A 50 -41.94 5.99 -39.81
CA ALA A 50 -42.91 6.52 -38.80
C ALA A 50 -43.16 5.68 -37.50
N ARG A 51 -42.83 6.30 -36.33
CA ARG A 51 -43.62 6.45 -35.08
C ARG A 51 -44.12 5.26 -34.21
N ALA A 52 -43.62 5.19 -32.97
CA ALA A 52 -44.35 5.38 -31.67
C ALA A 52 -43.42 4.95 -30.49
N ALA A 53 -43.02 5.73 -29.48
CA ALA A 53 -43.69 6.68 -28.56
C ALA A 53 -44.40 6.03 -27.34
N ALA A 54 -43.76 6.04 -26.16
CA ALA A 54 -44.37 6.40 -24.85
C ALA A 54 -43.37 6.34 -23.66
N ALA A 55 -43.18 7.46 -22.95
CA ALA A 55 -43.02 7.50 -21.49
C ALA A 55 -44.44 7.61 -20.86
N GLY A 56 -44.73 7.57 -19.55
CA GLY A 56 -43.99 7.59 -18.29
C GLY A 56 -44.94 8.04 -17.15
N GLU A 57 -44.51 7.92 -15.89
CA GLU A 57 -45.05 8.58 -14.67
C GLU A 57 -46.40 8.17 -13.98
N ASP A 58 -46.22 7.59 -12.77
CA ASP A 58 -46.80 7.93 -11.44
C ASP A 58 -48.25 8.46 -11.25
N ARG A 59 -48.99 7.85 -10.28
CA ARG A 59 -49.77 8.59 -9.24
C ARG A 59 -50.32 7.73 -8.09
N LYS A 60 -50.39 8.34 -6.89
CA LYS A 60 -50.80 7.79 -5.57
C LYS A 60 -52.32 7.80 -5.31
N ARG A 61 -52.87 6.82 -4.55
CA ARG A 61 -53.35 6.95 -3.12
C ARG A 61 -54.24 5.82 -2.55
N ASN A 62 -54.08 5.59 -1.24
CA ASN A 62 -55.03 5.13 -0.19
C ASN A 62 -55.85 3.82 -0.33
N ARG A 63 -55.71 2.91 0.65
CA ARG A 63 -56.61 2.79 1.83
C ARG A 63 -56.08 1.75 2.86
N LEU A 64 -56.34 2.01 4.15
CA LEU A 64 -56.23 1.05 5.26
C LEU A 64 -57.52 0.20 5.36
N PRO A 65 -57.51 -0.92 6.10
CA PRO A 65 -58.14 -0.83 7.43
C PRO A 65 -57.34 -1.49 8.57
N ASP A 66 -57.72 -1.11 9.80
CA ASP A 66 -57.26 -1.62 11.09
C ASP A 66 -58.14 -2.80 11.56
N HIS A 67 -57.55 -3.81 12.25
CA HIS A 67 -58.12 -4.32 13.51
C HIS A 67 -57.30 -5.43 14.25
N ARG A 68 -56.91 -5.07 15.48
CA ARG A 68 -57.09 -5.83 16.75
C ARG A 68 -56.24 -7.07 17.10
N ARG A 69 -55.67 -6.95 18.32
CA ARG A 69 -55.50 -7.98 19.39
C ARG A 69 -54.53 -9.13 19.09
N ARG A 70 -53.82 -9.72 20.05
CA ARG A 70 -53.33 -9.43 21.43
C ARG A 70 -52.68 -10.76 21.86
N GLN A 71 -51.67 -10.69 22.71
CA GLN A 71 -51.27 -11.74 23.67
C GLN A 71 -50.44 -12.96 23.22
N ASP A 72 -49.30 -13.06 23.92
CA ASP A 72 -48.79 -14.23 24.65
C ASP A 72 -48.28 -15.47 23.86
N GLY A 73 -47.06 -15.91 24.18
CA GLY A 73 -46.53 -17.20 23.69
C GLY A 73 -45.02 -17.33 23.83
N ARG A 74 -44.56 -18.08 24.84
CA ARG A 74 -43.13 -18.39 25.06
C ARG A 74 -42.60 -19.37 24.01
N GLY A 75 -41.33 -19.20 23.64
CA GLY A 75 -40.40 -20.33 23.50
C GLY A 75 -40.29 -20.99 22.12
N ALA A 76 -39.33 -20.52 21.32
CA ALA A 76 -38.66 -21.33 20.31
C ALA A 76 -37.15 -21.27 20.55
N ARG A 77 -36.54 -22.40 20.92
CA ARG A 77 -35.08 -22.53 20.99
C ARG A 77 -34.55 -22.66 19.56
N ALA A 78 -33.95 -21.60 19.03
CA ALA A 78 -33.07 -21.73 17.86
C ALA A 78 -31.70 -22.22 18.34
N GLY A 79 -31.18 -23.28 17.72
CA GLY A 79 -29.87 -23.84 18.07
C GLY A 79 -28.76 -22.83 17.78
N GLY A 80 -27.86 -22.63 18.74
CA GLY A 80 -26.66 -21.85 18.52
C GLY A 80 -25.78 -22.55 17.47
N LEU A 81 -25.67 -21.95 16.29
CA LEU A 81 -24.55 -22.23 15.40
C LEU A 81 -23.28 -21.85 16.17
N GLY A 82 -22.39 -22.84 16.35
CA GLY A 82 -21.16 -22.66 17.10
C GLY A 82 -20.35 -21.51 16.50
N VAL A 83 -20.13 -20.47 17.30
CA VAL A 83 -19.04 -19.53 17.04
C VAL A 83 -17.78 -20.37 17.09
N ALA A 84 -17.13 -20.58 15.94
CA ALA A 84 -15.84 -21.22 15.94
C ALA A 84 -14.89 -20.33 16.75
N ASP A 85 -14.34 -20.87 17.83
CA ASP A 85 -13.31 -20.18 18.60
C ASP A 85 -12.23 -19.71 17.62
N GLY A 86 -12.05 -18.40 17.53
CA GLY A 86 -10.94 -17.77 16.85
C GLY A 86 -9.67 -18.09 17.62
N ALA A 87 -9.19 -19.33 17.51
CA ALA A 87 -7.97 -19.80 18.12
C ALA A 87 -6.84 -18.88 17.65
N GLY A 88 -6.46 -17.94 18.52
CA GLY A 88 -5.64 -16.80 18.16
C GLY A 88 -4.36 -17.26 17.49
N ARG A 89 -4.26 -17.04 16.17
CA ARG A 89 -3.01 -17.19 15.45
C ARG A 89 -2.01 -16.25 16.11
N ARG A 90 -1.14 -16.80 16.96
CA ARG A 90 0.00 -16.06 17.50
C ARG A 90 0.86 -15.64 16.31
N LEU A 91 0.70 -14.38 15.91
CA LEU A 91 1.57 -13.70 14.98
C LEU A 91 3.02 -13.97 15.42
N PRO A 92 3.95 -14.31 14.50
CA PRO A 92 5.33 -14.54 14.86
C PRO A 92 5.86 -13.34 15.66
N GLN A 93 6.27 -13.56 16.90
CA GLN A 93 6.88 -12.51 17.72
C GLN A 93 8.16 -12.03 17.04
N ALA A 94 8.54 -10.77 17.27
CA ALA A 94 9.90 -10.36 16.94
C ALA A 94 10.82 -11.24 17.76
N THR A 95 11.75 -11.95 17.11
CA THR A 95 12.64 -12.86 17.82
C THR A 95 13.46 -12.05 18.81
N GLY A 96 13.20 -12.27 20.10
CA GLY A 96 13.92 -11.64 21.19
C GLY A 96 15.42 -11.90 21.10
N GLU A 97 16.15 -11.02 21.77
CA GLU A 97 17.60 -10.86 21.83
C GLU A 97 18.45 -12.14 21.60
N GLY A 98 19.44 -12.03 20.71
CA GLY A 98 20.56 -12.98 20.60
C GLY A 98 20.75 -13.64 19.24
N GLY A 99 19.66 -13.95 18.52
CA GLY A 99 19.73 -14.58 17.20
C GLY A 99 19.59 -13.59 16.05
N ARG A 100 20.60 -13.44 15.18
CA ARG A 100 20.40 -12.81 13.87
C ARG A 100 19.47 -13.71 13.03
N GLY A 101 18.21 -13.31 12.92
CA GLY A 101 17.23 -13.99 12.06
C GLY A 101 17.71 -14.08 10.60
N VAL A 102 17.38 -15.18 9.94
CA VAL A 102 17.72 -15.41 8.53
C VAL A 102 16.81 -14.54 7.65
N THR A 103 17.39 -13.66 6.83
CA THR A 103 16.66 -12.76 5.92
C THR A 103 15.73 -13.52 4.98
N LYS A 104 14.42 -13.32 5.11
CA LYS A 104 13.33 -14.02 4.41
C LYS A 104 13.12 -13.54 2.96
N LEU A 105 12.59 -14.41 2.10
CA LEU A 105 12.10 -14.09 0.77
C LEU A 105 10.63 -13.67 0.83
N LEU A 106 10.33 -12.44 0.43
CA LEU A 106 8.96 -11.98 0.22
C LEU A 106 8.66 -11.87 -1.28
N ALA A 107 7.61 -12.55 -1.74
CA ALA A 107 7.18 -12.53 -3.15
C ALA A 107 5.82 -11.84 -3.30
N SER A 108 5.76 -10.79 -4.10
CA SER A 108 4.48 -10.13 -4.44
C SER A 108 3.74 -10.89 -5.54
N VAL A 109 2.50 -11.32 -5.28
CA VAL A 109 1.64 -12.09 -6.19
C VAL A 109 0.30 -11.40 -6.42
N THR A 110 -0.34 -11.64 -7.57
CA THR A 110 -1.62 -10.98 -7.95
C THR A 110 -2.81 -11.93 -8.08
N ASN A 111 -2.59 -13.25 -8.07
CA ASN A 111 -3.60 -14.25 -8.41
C ASN A 111 -3.22 -15.67 -7.96
N ASP A 112 -4.19 -16.58 -8.01
CA ASP A 112 -4.11 -17.99 -7.61
C ASP A 112 -2.89 -18.75 -8.17
N ARG A 113 -2.57 -18.55 -9.46
CA ARG A 113 -1.48 -19.28 -10.10
C ARG A 113 -0.13 -18.82 -9.58
N GLU A 114 0.01 -17.52 -9.34
CA GLU A 114 1.21 -16.95 -8.74
C GLU A 114 1.35 -17.31 -7.26
N LEU A 115 0.23 -17.42 -6.54
CA LEU A 115 0.18 -17.92 -5.16
C LEU A 115 0.74 -19.34 -5.06
N GLU A 116 0.23 -20.29 -5.86
CA GLU A 116 0.69 -21.68 -5.80
C GLU A 116 2.18 -21.79 -6.20
N LEU A 117 2.62 -21.09 -7.25
CA LEU A 117 4.04 -21.03 -7.62
C LEU A 117 4.93 -20.50 -6.49
N ALA A 118 4.49 -19.50 -5.73
CA ALA A 118 5.20 -18.97 -4.58
C ALA A 118 5.28 -19.99 -3.43
N VAL A 119 4.19 -20.69 -3.15
CA VAL A 119 4.14 -21.73 -2.10
C VAL A 119 5.01 -22.94 -2.48
N GLU A 120 4.89 -23.46 -3.71
CA GLU A 120 5.70 -24.58 -4.22
C GLU A 120 7.20 -24.25 -4.24
N ALA A 121 7.56 -23.00 -4.51
CA ALA A 121 8.94 -22.54 -4.42
C ALA A 121 9.46 -22.38 -2.98
N GLY A 122 8.62 -22.43 -1.95
CA GLY A 122 9.02 -22.20 -0.56
C GLY A 122 9.38 -20.74 -0.28
N VAL A 123 8.55 -19.80 -0.77
CA VAL A 123 8.61 -18.39 -0.38
C VAL A 123 8.29 -18.24 1.11
N ASP A 124 9.05 -17.40 1.83
CA ASP A 124 8.91 -17.21 3.27
C ASP A 124 7.75 -16.27 3.67
N ILE A 125 7.38 -15.31 2.81
CA ILE A 125 6.22 -14.40 2.98
C ILE A 125 5.54 -14.12 1.63
N ILE A 126 4.23 -14.27 1.56
CA ILE A 126 3.43 -13.94 0.36
C ILE A 126 2.88 -12.51 0.50
N ASP A 127 2.92 -11.73 -0.58
CA ASP A 127 2.48 -10.33 -0.60
C ASP A 127 1.44 -10.06 -1.69
N LEU A 128 0.20 -9.84 -1.26
CA LEU A 128 -0.94 -9.65 -2.15
C LEU A 128 -1.04 -8.17 -2.55
N LYS A 129 -0.69 -7.86 -3.81
CA LYS A 129 -0.79 -6.50 -4.36
C LYS A 129 -1.07 -6.48 -5.86
N GLU A 130 -1.62 -5.35 -6.32
CA GLU A 130 -1.93 -5.04 -7.71
C GLU A 130 -0.88 -4.06 -8.29
N PRO A 131 0.14 -4.55 -9.02
CA PRO A 131 1.20 -3.71 -9.57
C PRO A 131 0.74 -2.75 -10.68
N ARG A 132 -0.49 -2.91 -11.23
CA ARG A 132 -1.06 -2.00 -12.23
C ARG A 132 -1.58 -0.71 -11.61
N THR A 133 -2.23 -0.79 -10.44
CA THR A 133 -2.89 0.35 -9.79
C THR A 133 -1.97 1.20 -8.91
N GLY A 134 -0.76 0.74 -8.60
CA GLY A 134 0.15 1.52 -7.75
C GLY A 134 1.51 0.88 -7.47
N ALA A 135 2.29 1.54 -6.62
CA ALA A 135 3.47 0.97 -5.98
C ALA A 135 3.06 -0.17 -5.02
N LEU A 136 2.01 0.08 -4.23
CA LEU A 136 1.33 -0.77 -3.25
C LEU A 136 -0.18 -0.88 -3.55
N GLY A 137 -0.56 -0.84 -4.84
CA GLY A 137 -1.95 -0.96 -5.27
C GLY A 137 -2.64 -2.19 -4.67
N ALA A 138 -3.88 -2.06 -4.21
CA ALA A 138 -4.61 -3.17 -3.57
C ALA A 138 -5.24 -4.12 -4.60
N LEU A 139 -5.31 -5.41 -4.27
CA LEU A 139 -6.26 -6.33 -4.89
C LEU A 139 -7.66 -6.11 -4.27
N PRO A 140 -8.76 -6.49 -4.96
CA PRO A 140 -10.10 -6.48 -4.38
C PRO A 140 -10.18 -7.34 -3.10
N LEU A 141 -10.83 -6.84 -2.05
CA LEU A 141 -10.91 -7.53 -0.74
C LEU A 141 -11.40 -8.98 -0.81
N ALA A 142 -12.42 -9.26 -1.63
CA ALA A 142 -12.90 -10.62 -1.85
C ALA A 142 -11.84 -11.54 -2.51
N GLN A 143 -10.98 -10.99 -3.36
CA GLN A 143 -9.86 -11.73 -3.93
C GLN A 143 -8.76 -11.98 -2.89
N ILE A 144 -8.45 -10.99 -2.04
CA ILE A 144 -7.51 -11.14 -0.91
C ILE A 144 -7.98 -12.28 0.01
N HIS A 145 -9.24 -12.26 0.43
CA HIS A 145 -9.84 -13.31 1.26
C HIS A 145 -9.75 -14.70 0.61
N ASN A 146 -10.07 -14.82 -0.68
CA ASN A 146 -9.95 -16.09 -1.41
C ASN A 146 -8.50 -16.60 -1.49
N LEU A 147 -7.53 -15.70 -1.67
CA LEU A 147 -6.10 -16.04 -1.73
C LEU A 147 -5.54 -16.42 -0.35
N VAL A 148 -5.98 -15.76 0.72
CA VAL A 148 -5.68 -16.15 2.11
C VAL A 148 -6.25 -17.55 2.41
N ALA A 149 -7.52 -17.78 2.09
CA ALA A 149 -8.19 -19.07 2.29
C ALA A 149 -7.48 -20.19 1.50
N ARG A 150 -7.08 -19.94 0.24
CA ARG A 150 -6.30 -20.89 -0.55
C ARG A 150 -4.87 -21.08 -0.03
N CYS A 151 -4.21 -20.04 0.47
CA CYS A 151 -2.91 -20.19 1.12
C CYS A 151 -2.99 -21.16 2.29
N ALA A 152 -4.12 -21.19 3.00
CA ALA A 152 -4.45 -22.19 4.03
C ALA A 152 -3.40 -22.27 5.17
N GLY A 153 -2.70 -21.16 5.45
CA GLY A 153 -1.64 -21.12 6.47
C GLY A 153 -0.31 -21.76 6.06
N ARG A 154 -0.12 -22.13 4.78
CA ARG A 154 1.15 -22.68 4.26
C ARG A 154 2.31 -21.66 4.31
N CYS A 155 2.00 -20.36 4.28
CA CYS A 155 2.94 -19.26 4.35
C CYS A 155 2.23 -18.02 4.96
N PRO A 156 2.90 -17.16 5.75
CA PRO A 156 2.34 -15.87 6.16
C PRO A 156 1.96 -15.00 4.96
N VAL A 157 0.76 -14.42 5.00
CA VAL A 157 0.22 -13.58 3.93
C VAL A 157 0.16 -12.13 4.38
N SER A 158 0.78 -11.24 3.60
CA SER A 158 0.61 -9.79 3.71
C SER A 158 -0.26 -9.27 2.57
N ALA A 159 -1.00 -8.17 2.77
CA ALA A 159 -1.69 -7.45 1.70
C ALA A 159 -1.51 -5.93 1.83
N THR A 160 -1.53 -5.22 0.71
CA THR A 160 -1.44 -3.75 0.67
C THR A 160 -2.81 -3.09 0.64
N VAL A 161 -2.99 -2.00 1.39
CA VAL A 161 -4.25 -1.22 1.43
C VAL A 161 -4.50 -0.33 0.21
N GLY A 162 -3.49 -0.19 -0.68
CA GLY A 162 -3.53 0.68 -1.85
C GLY A 162 -2.60 1.89 -1.76
N ASP A 163 -2.42 2.58 -2.88
CA ASP A 163 -1.74 3.87 -2.95
C ASP A 163 -2.71 4.98 -2.48
N LEU A 164 -2.97 5.02 -1.17
CA LEU A 164 -3.90 5.95 -0.53
C LEU A 164 -3.22 7.28 -0.18
N PRO A 165 -3.97 8.41 -0.14
CA PRO A 165 -3.45 9.67 0.37
C PRO A 165 -3.20 9.58 1.89
N ALA A 166 -2.45 10.55 2.42
CA ALA A 166 -2.19 10.68 3.86
C ALA A 166 -3.41 11.25 4.62
N GLU A 167 -4.53 10.54 4.54
CA GLU A 167 -5.80 10.89 5.17
C GLU A 167 -6.11 9.93 6.33
N PRO A 168 -6.03 10.37 7.60
CA PRO A 168 -6.00 9.47 8.76
C PRO A 168 -7.19 8.49 8.83
N LEU A 169 -8.41 8.98 8.61
CA LEU A 169 -9.63 8.16 8.67
C LEU A 169 -9.71 7.17 7.49
N GLN A 170 -9.20 7.55 6.31
CA GLN A 170 -9.19 6.69 5.14
C GLN A 170 -8.20 5.53 5.31
N LEU A 171 -7.00 5.82 5.82
CA LEU A 171 -6.00 4.79 6.14
C LEU A 171 -6.52 3.84 7.23
N ALA A 172 -7.05 4.36 8.34
CA ALA A 172 -7.61 3.54 9.41
C ALA A 172 -8.78 2.65 8.94
N GLY A 173 -9.67 3.18 8.09
CA GLY A 173 -10.75 2.40 7.48
C GLY A 173 -10.24 1.29 6.57
N ALA A 174 -9.30 1.60 5.68
CA ALA A 174 -8.73 0.62 4.75
C ALA A 174 -7.92 -0.49 5.46
N ILE A 175 -7.25 -0.18 6.58
CA ILE A 175 -6.59 -1.17 7.44
C ILE A 175 -7.64 -2.14 8.00
N ARG A 176 -8.71 -1.65 8.63
CA ARG A 176 -9.78 -2.51 9.20
C ARG A 176 -10.41 -3.41 8.15
N GLN A 177 -10.78 -2.86 7.00
CA GLN A 177 -11.33 -3.61 5.87
C GLN A 177 -10.35 -4.68 5.33
N THR A 178 -9.05 -4.41 5.37
CA THR A 178 -8.03 -5.39 4.96
C THR A 178 -7.84 -6.48 6.02
N ALA A 179 -7.92 -6.14 7.31
CA ALA A 179 -7.89 -7.11 8.41
C ALA A 179 -9.00 -8.16 8.31
N GLU A 180 -10.22 -7.76 7.93
CA GLU A 180 -11.37 -8.66 7.71
C GLU A 180 -11.11 -9.77 6.67
N SER A 181 -10.11 -9.60 5.77
CA SER A 181 -9.74 -10.63 4.81
C SER A 181 -8.97 -11.82 5.41
N GLY A 182 -8.44 -11.69 6.63
CA GLY A 182 -7.69 -12.74 7.34
C GLY A 182 -6.19 -12.79 7.05
N VAL A 183 -5.61 -11.72 6.50
CA VAL A 183 -4.15 -11.61 6.30
C VAL A 183 -3.38 -11.54 7.61
N ASP A 184 -2.17 -12.11 7.63
CA ASP A 184 -1.29 -12.07 8.79
C ASP A 184 -0.55 -10.72 8.93
N TYR A 185 -0.45 -9.91 7.86
CA TYR A 185 0.12 -8.55 7.88
C TYR A 185 -0.59 -7.58 6.93
N ILE A 186 -0.67 -6.30 7.30
CA ILE A 186 -1.30 -5.24 6.50
C ILE A 186 -0.27 -4.16 6.17
N LYS A 187 -0.06 -3.86 4.88
CA LYS A 187 0.94 -2.89 4.42
C LYS A 187 0.29 -1.55 4.03
N VAL A 188 0.83 -0.47 4.60
CA VAL A 188 0.33 0.90 4.44
C VAL A 188 1.46 1.79 3.92
N GLY A 189 1.25 2.43 2.77
CA GLY A 189 2.24 3.32 2.15
C GLY A 189 2.18 4.74 2.69
N PHE A 190 3.34 5.30 3.04
CA PHE A 190 3.49 6.71 3.41
C PHE A 190 4.25 7.45 2.30
N PHE A 191 3.49 7.95 1.32
CA PHE A 191 4.00 8.63 0.12
C PHE A 191 4.48 10.07 0.36
N SER A 192 4.24 10.63 1.54
CA SER A 192 4.79 11.91 1.98
C SER A 192 4.79 12.01 3.51
N THR A 193 5.43 13.05 4.04
CA THR A 193 5.39 13.39 5.47
C THR A 193 4.18 14.27 5.84
N HIS A 194 3.35 14.68 4.88
CA HIS A 194 2.12 15.43 5.13
C HIS A 194 1.17 14.59 5.98
N ASN A 195 0.50 15.22 6.95
CA ASN A 195 -0.41 14.57 7.92
C ASN A 195 0.17 13.35 8.68
N LEU A 196 1.48 13.07 8.62
CA LEU A 196 2.06 11.83 9.15
C LEU A 196 1.67 11.58 10.62
N THR A 197 1.86 12.57 11.49
CA THR A 197 1.52 12.46 12.92
C THR A 197 0.03 12.17 13.15
N ALA A 198 -0.88 12.76 12.37
CA ALA A 198 -2.31 12.49 12.47
C ALA A 198 -2.66 11.09 11.96
N CYS A 199 -1.98 10.62 10.91
CA CYS A 199 -2.12 9.24 10.40
C CYS A 199 -1.63 8.21 11.44
N LEU A 200 -0.48 8.45 12.06
CA LEU A 200 0.06 7.61 13.13
C LEU A 200 -0.90 7.55 14.32
N GLN A 201 -1.44 8.68 14.77
CA GLN A 201 -2.45 8.74 15.84
C GLN A 201 -3.72 7.94 15.51
N ALA A 202 -4.20 8.00 14.26
CA ALA A 202 -5.38 7.23 13.84
C ALA A 202 -5.12 5.72 13.71
N ILE A 203 -3.87 5.30 13.55
CA ILE A 203 -3.46 3.90 13.42
C ILE A 203 -3.03 3.28 14.76
N ALA A 204 -2.60 4.09 15.75
CA ALA A 204 -2.02 3.63 17.01
C ALA A 204 -2.87 2.60 17.79
N GLY A 205 -4.21 2.68 17.71
CA GLY A 205 -5.12 1.71 18.33
C GLY A 205 -5.42 0.45 17.49
N LEU A 206 -4.96 0.37 16.25
CA LEU A 206 -5.19 -0.78 15.36
C LEU A 206 -4.08 -1.84 15.47
N GLY A 207 -2.89 -1.45 15.96
CA GLY A 207 -1.74 -2.34 16.12
C GLY A 207 -1.92 -3.47 17.13
N GLU A 208 -2.90 -3.34 18.04
CA GLU A 208 -3.28 -4.40 18.98
C GLU A 208 -4.10 -5.51 18.30
N ASP A 209 -4.98 -5.14 17.35
CA ASP A 209 -5.86 -6.07 16.62
C ASP A 209 -5.19 -6.69 15.38
N CYS A 210 -4.28 -5.95 14.72
CA CYS A 210 -3.70 -6.38 13.45
C CYS A 210 -2.24 -5.93 13.26
N ALA A 211 -1.44 -6.78 12.59
CA ALA A 211 -0.02 -6.50 12.35
C ALA A 211 0.19 -5.53 11.17
N VAL A 212 0.16 -4.23 11.46
CA VAL A 212 0.41 -3.19 10.45
C VAL A 212 1.92 -3.03 10.18
N VAL A 213 2.29 -2.92 8.90
CA VAL A 213 3.64 -2.65 8.41
C VAL A 213 3.63 -1.32 7.63
N ALA A 214 4.42 -0.35 8.11
CA ALA A 214 4.62 0.91 7.41
C ALA A 214 5.55 0.70 6.20
N VAL A 215 5.18 1.21 5.03
CA VAL A 215 6.04 1.21 3.84
C VAL A 215 6.42 2.65 3.51
N LEU A 216 7.71 2.95 3.63
CA LEU A 216 8.32 4.21 3.27
C LEU A 216 8.97 4.09 1.89
N PHE A 217 9.04 5.19 1.15
CA PHE A 217 9.54 5.17 -0.23
C PHE A 217 10.89 5.86 -0.35
N ALA A 218 11.91 5.10 -0.77
CA ALA A 218 13.30 5.54 -0.87
C ALA A 218 13.52 6.70 -1.85
N ASP A 219 12.59 6.92 -2.77
CA ASP A 219 12.60 7.95 -3.80
C ASP A 219 11.69 9.15 -3.49
N LEU A 220 11.09 9.23 -2.29
CA LEU A 220 10.18 10.31 -1.84
C LEU A 220 10.62 10.96 -0.51
N ASP A 221 11.93 11.04 -0.26
CA ASP A 221 12.57 11.53 0.97
C ASP A 221 11.92 10.97 2.27
N PRO A 222 12.10 9.67 2.54
CA PRO A 222 11.39 8.99 3.61
C PRO A 222 11.86 9.51 4.98
N PRO A 223 10.95 9.64 5.98
CA PRO A 223 11.25 10.23 7.28
C PRO A 223 12.05 9.28 8.20
N LEU A 224 13.24 8.85 7.79
CA LEU A 224 14.05 7.85 8.49
C LEU A 224 14.48 8.29 9.90
N ALA A 225 14.53 9.59 10.18
CA ALA A 225 14.79 10.08 11.54
C ALA A 225 13.62 9.83 12.52
N ARG A 226 12.42 9.50 12.01
CA ARG A 226 11.16 9.41 12.76
C ARG A 226 10.67 7.97 12.98
N LEU A 227 11.52 6.95 12.80
CA LEU A 227 11.09 5.54 12.95
C LEU A 227 10.46 5.24 14.32
N GLY A 228 10.90 5.93 15.38
CA GLY A 228 10.35 5.80 16.73
C GLY A 228 8.84 6.08 16.78
N GLU A 229 8.36 7.09 16.04
CA GLU A 229 6.92 7.43 16.04
C GLU A 229 6.04 6.33 15.42
N PHE A 230 6.61 5.49 14.54
CA PHE A 230 5.90 4.31 14.02
C PHE A 230 5.84 3.19 15.07
N ALA A 231 6.92 2.98 15.82
CA ALA A 231 6.95 2.02 16.93
C ALA A 231 6.00 2.43 18.07
N ASP A 232 6.00 3.72 18.44
CA ASP A 232 5.08 4.31 19.42
C ASP A 232 3.60 4.22 18.98
N ALA A 233 3.36 4.28 17.67
CA ALA A 233 2.05 4.03 17.05
C ALA A 233 1.75 2.54 16.79
N GLY A 234 2.45 1.63 17.47
CA GLY A 234 2.12 0.19 17.47
C GLY A 234 2.37 -0.53 16.15
N PHE A 235 3.15 0.04 15.22
CA PHE A 235 3.45 -0.66 13.96
C PHE A 235 4.31 -1.90 14.23
N ARG A 236 3.82 -3.06 13.75
CA ARG A 236 4.51 -4.34 13.91
C ARG A 236 5.78 -4.41 13.07
N GLY A 237 5.87 -3.62 12.00
CA GLY A 237 7.05 -3.55 11.14
C GLY A 237 7.14 -2.30 10.28
N ILE A 238 8.28 -2.14 9.62
CA ILE A 238 8.59 -1.03 8.71
C ILE A 238 9.41 -1.51 7.51
N MET A 239 9.20 -0.89 6.35
CA MET A 239 9.75 -1.35 5.08
C MET A 239 10.16 -0.18 4.20
N LEU A 240 11.27 -0.33 3.47
CA LEU A 240 11.62 0.57 2.37
C LEU A 240 11.29 -0.07 1.02
N ASP A 241 10.59 0.65 0.15
CA ASP A 241 10.31 0.28 -1.25
C ASP A 241 10.57 1.52 -2.16
N THR A 242 10.24 1.45 -3.45
CA THR A 242 10.31 2.60 -4.39
C THR A 242 8.95 2.85 -5.03
N ALA A 243 8.52 4.11 -5.09
CA ALA A 243 7.24 4.50 -5.67
C ALA A 243 7.30 4.62 -7.21
N ALA A 244 8.38 5.21 -7.76
CA ALA A 244 8.47 5.56 -9.17
C ALA A 244 8.77 4.35 -10.06
N LYS A 245 8.05 4.26 -11.19
CA LYS A 245 8.14 3.15 -12.16
C LYS A 245 9.38 3.19 -13.07
N GLY A 246 10.26 4.18 -12.93
CA GLY A 246 11.46 4.37 -13.76
C GLY A 246 12.66 5.00 -13.04
N GLY A 247 12.64 5.08 -11.71
CA GLY A 247 13.65 5.80 -10.91
C GLY A 247 14.94 5.04 -10.59
N GLY A 248 15.12 3.83 -11.11
CA GLY A 248 16.10 2.87 -10.60
C GLY A 248 15.55 2.05 -9.42
N GLY A 249 16.43 1.35 -8.72
CA GLY A 249 16.09 0.51 -7.56
C GLY A 249 16.53 1.11 -6.23
N LEU A 250 16.28 0.41 -5.13
CA LEU A 250 16.64 0.86 -3.78
C LEU A 250 18.11 1.31 -3.67
N LEU A 251 19.03 0.50 -4.20
CA LEU A 251 20.48 0.74 -4.17
C LEU A 251 20.95 1.84 -5.14
N THR A 252 20.05 2.46 -5.91
CA THR A 252 20.33 3.70 -6.66
C THR A 252 19.65 4.92 -6.02
N ARG A 253 19.01 4.75 -4.86
CA ARG A 253 18.30 5.81 -4.11
C ARG A 253 18.88 6.04 -2.72
N ILE A 254 19.26 4.97 -2.02
CA ILE A 254 19.82 5.03 -0.67
C ILE A 254 21.12 4.22 -0.64
N GLU A 255 22.17 4.85 -0.12
CA GLU A 255 23.47 4.23 0.09
C GLU A 255 23.41 3.04 1.05
N LEU A 256 24.29 2.06 0.83
CA LEU A 256 24.25 0.78 1.56
C LEU A 256 24.44 0.95 3.08
N SER A 257 25.24 1.93 3.51
CA SER A 257 25.40 2.29 4.92
C SER A 257 24.09 2.78 5.54
N ARG A 258 23.40 3.73 4.90
CA ARG A 258 22.12 4.30 5.36
C ARG A 258 20.99 3.26 5.38
N LEU A 259 21.04 2.25 4.50
CA LEU A 259 20.17 1.07 4.61
C LEU A 259 20.53 0.19 5.82
N GLY A 260 21.81 0.03 6.13
CA GLY A 260 22.27 -0.65 7.35
C GLY A 260 21.81 0.06 8.62
N ASP A 261 21.91 1.39 8.67
CA ASP A 261 21.43 2.22 9.77
C ASP A 261 19.91 2.08 9.97
N PHE A 262 19.14 2.13 8.88
CA PHE A 262 17.68 1.88 8.90
C PHE A 262 17.33 0.50 9.47
N VAL A 263 17.99 -0.56 9.00
CA VAL A 263 17.77 -1.94 9.49
C VAL A 263 18.14 -2.06 10.97
N ALA A 264 19.26 -1.46 11.39
CA ALA A 264 19.71 -1.47 12.77
C ALA A 264 18.74 -0.72 13.70
N GLN A 265 18.28 0.47 13.29
CA GLN A 265 17.33 1.29 14.05
C GLN A 265 15.95 0.62 14.16
N ALA A 266 15.42 0.08 13.05
CA ALA A 266 14.15 -0.65 13.08
C ALA A 266 14.21 -1.88 14.00
N ARG A 267 15.33 -2.63 13.98
CA ARG A 267 15.56 -3.77 14.88
C ARG A 267 15.66 -3.32 16.35
N ALA A 268 16.35 -2.21 16.63
CA ALA A 268 16.45 -1.66 17.99
C ALA A 268 15.09 -1.19 18.55
N LEU A 269 14.15 -0.81 17.68
CA LEU A 269 12.76 -0.48 18.00
C LEU A 269 11.84 -1.73 18.06
N GLY A 270 12.38 -2.95 17.94
CA GLY A 270 11.60 -4.20 17.95
C GLY A 270 10.72 -4.44 16.72
N MET A 271 10.80 -3.57 15.70
CA MET A 271 10.00 -3.67 14.48
C MET A 271 10.57 -4.71 13.52
N LEU A 272 9.68 -5.50 12.91
CA LEU A 272 10.03 -6.31 11.75
C LEU A 272 10.46 -5.39 10.60
N ASN A 273 11.61 -5.62 9.96
CA ASN A 273 12.14 -4.70 8.95
C ASN A 273 12.36 -5.34 7.57
N GLY A 274 12.01 -4.62 6.51
CA GLY A 274 12.09 -5.14 5.14
C GLY A 274 12.65 -4.15 4.12
N LEU A 275 13.29 -4.68 3.08
CA LEU A 275 13.80 -3.90 1.94
C LEU A 275 13.24 -4.45 0.62
N ALA A 276 12.72 -3.56 -0.23
CA ALA A 276 12.28 -3.81 -1.60
C ALA A 276 12.63 -2.59 -2.47
N GLY A 277 11.98 -2.42 -3.62
CA GLY A 277 12.25 -1.31 -4.54
C GLY A 277 13.09 -1.75 -5.73
N SER A 278 12.42 -2.36 -6.71
CA SER A 278 13.01 -2.89 -7.97
C SER A 278 14.25 -3.78 -7.78
N LEU A 279 14.34 -4.49 -6.65
CA LEU A 279 15.44 -5.39 -6.32
C LEU A 279 15.62 -6.50 -7.37
N ARG A 280 16.89 -6.83 -7.62
CA ARG A 280 17.34 -7.90 -8.51
C ARG A 280 18.07 -9.00 -7.73
N GLN A 281 18.38 -10.09 -8.42
CA GLN A 281 19.17 -11.19 -7.83
C GLN A 281 20.57 -10.70 -7.42
N GLU A 282 21.16 -9.80 -8.21
CA GLU A 282 22.48 -9.19 -8.00
C GLU A 282 22.57 -8.31 -6.74
N ASP A 283 21.44 -7.81 -6.22
CA ASP A 283 21.40 -6.96 -5.02
C ASP A 283 21.47 -7.80 -3.73
N ILE A 284 21.06 -9.06 -3.78
CA ILE A 284 20.94 -9.96 -2.61
C ILE A 284 22.27 -10.11 -1.84
N PRO A 285 23.44 -10.34 -2.49
CA PRO A 285 24.72 -10.42 -1.78
C PRO A 285 25.14 -9.13 -1.08
N ARG A 286 24.60 -7.97 -1.50
CA ARG A 286 24.87 -6.66 -0.88
C ARG A 286 23.93 -6.39 0.29
N LEU A 287 22.67 -6.83 0.20
CA LEU A 287 21.63 -6.54 1.20
C LEU A 287 21.58 -7.53 2.36
N VAL A 288 21.80 -8.83 2.13
CA VAL A 288 21.77 -9.86 3.20
C VAL A 288 22.77 -9.60 4.34
N PRO A 289 24.01 -9.08 4.11
CA PRO A 289 24.92 -8.73 5.21
C PRO A 289 24.38 -7.68 6.20
N LEU A 290 23.45 -6.82 5.77
CA LEU A 290 22.76 -5.87 6.67
C LEU A 290 21.80 -6.58 7.63
N ALA A 291 21.44 -7.84 7.33
CA ALA A 291 20.48 -8.69 8.02
C ALA A 291 19.08 -8.07 8.19
N PRO A 292 18.43 -7.61 7.10
CA PRO A 292 17.01 -7.26 7.16
C PRO A 292 16.17 -8.52 7.41
N ASP A 293 14.99 -8.39 8.00
CA ASP A 293 14.15 -9.57 8.28
C ASP A 293 13.59 -10.19 7.00
N TYR A 294 13.36 -9.38 5.95
CA TYR A 294 12.95 -9.86 4.62
C TYR A 294 13.40 -8.94 3.46
N LEU A 295 13.54 -9.54 2.27
CA LEU A 295 13.71 -8.85 0.99
C LEU A 295 12.48 -9.08 0.11
N GLY A 296 11.89 -8.01 -0.43
CA GLY A 296 10.67 -8.04 -1.23
C GLY A 296 10.91 -7.95 -2.74
N PHE A 297 10.33 -8.88 -3.50
CA PHE A 297 10.49 -8.96 -4.94
C PHE A 297 9.15 -9.03 -5.69
N ARG A 298 9.09 -8.32 -6.82
CA ARG A 298 8.06 -8.52 -7.87
C ARG A 298 8.72 -8.63 -9.23
N GLY A 299 9.33 -7.54 -9.71
CA GLY A 299 9.94 -7.46 -11.05
C GLY A 299 10.91 -8.61 -11.33
N ALA A 300 11.87 -8.88 -10.44
CA ALA A 300 12.83 -9.97 -10.60
C ALA A 300 12.20 -11.37 -10.72
N LEU A 301 10.99 -11.58 -10.20
CA LEU A 301 10.26 -12.85 -10.29
C LEU A 301 9.48 -12.98 -11.60
N CYS A 302 9.20 -11.86 -12.27
CA CYS A 302 8.36 -11.78 -13.46
C CYS A 302 9.15 -11.95 -14.76
N GLU A 303 8.47 -12.33 -15.83
CA GLU A 303 9.04 -12.34 -17.19
C GLU A 303 9.60 -10.95 -17.57
N ARG A 304 10.75 -10.94 -18.26
CA ARG A 304 11.47 -9.72 -18.71
C ARG A 304 11.82 -8.71 -17.61
N SER A 305 11.70 -9.10 -16.34
CA SER A 305 11.77 -8.21 -15.16
C SER A 305 10.63 -7.19 -15.03
N GLU A 306 9.53 -7.39 -15.76
CA GLU A 306 8.40 -6.46 -15.78
C GLU A 306 7.40 -6.77 -14.66
N ARG A 307 7.23 -5.85 -13.69
CA ARG A 307 6.39 -6.09 -12.49
C ARG A 307 4.91 -6.42 -12.77
N ILE A 308 4.40 -6.15 -13.97
CA ILE A 308 3.01 -6.42 -14.40
C ILE A 308 2.91 -7.77 -15.15
N ALA A 309 4.01 -8.30 -15.67
CA ALA A 309 4.04 -9.61 -16.30
C ALA A 309 3.85 -10.73 -15.25
N ARG A 310 3.53 -11.94 -15.73
CA ARG A 310 3.38 -13.13 -14.89
C ARG A 310 4.71 -13.50 -14.21
N ILE A 311 4.64 -14.06 -13.00
CA ILE A 311 5.79 -14.74 -12.39
C ILE A 311 6.28 -15.88 -13.28
N ALA A 312 7.59 -15.93 -13.48
CA ALA A 312 8.31 -16.96 -14.21
C ALA A 312 8.93 -17.94 -13.19
N PRO A 313 8.56 -19.24 -13.19
CA PRO A 313 9.01 -20.18 -12.16
C PRO A 313 10.54 -20.26 -12.01
N HIS A 314 11.28 -20.29 -13.12
CA HIS A 314 12.75 -20.33 -13.08
C HIS A 314 13.35 -19.12 -12.34
N ARG A 315 12.84 -17.92 -12.56
CA ARG A 315 13.34 -16.68 -11.92
C ARG A 315 13.05 -16.62 -10.43
N LEU A 316 11.92 -17.17 -10.01
CA LEU A 316 11.58 -17.32 -8.61
C LEU A 316 12.58 -18.27 -7.91
N LEU A 317 12.94 -19.38 -8.56
CA LEU A 317 13.96 -20.32 -8.06
C LEU A 317 15.36 -19.68 -8.05
N GLU A 318 15.75 -18.93 -9.09
CA GLU A 318 17.02 -18.18 -9.18
C GLU A 318 17.19 -17.19 -8.01
N VAL A 319 16.16 -16.38 -7.73
CA VAL A 319 16.14 -15.43 -6.60
C VAL A 319 16.24 -16.16 -5.26
N ARG A 320 15.47 -17.24 -5.08
CA ARG A 320 15.51 -18.08 -3.87
C ARG A 320 16.90 -18.68 -3.65
N GLU A 321 17.51 -19.24 -4.67
CA GLU A 321 18.86 -19.82 -4.57
C GLU A 321 19.92 -18.75 -4.27
N ALA A 322 19.85 -17.58 -4.89
CA ALA A 322 20.75 -16.49 -4.60
C ALA A 322 20.63 -16.03 -3.15
N LEU A 323 19.40 -15.99 -2.61
CA LEU A 323 19.15 -15.73 -1.20
C LEU A 323 19.75 -16.82 -0.30
N THR A 324 19.51 -18.10 -0.58
CA THR A 324 20.12 -19.23 0.16
C THR A 324 21.64 -19.16 0.17
N ARG A 325 22.29 -19.03 -1.01
CA ARG A 325 23.75 -18.89 -1.13
C ARG A 325 24.28 -17.68 -0.36
N SER A 326 23.53 -16.58 -0.31
CA SER A 326 23.91 -15.38 0.42
C SER A 326 23.76 -15.53 1.94
N ARG A 327 22.68 -16.14 2.41
CA ARG A 327 22.44 -16.49 3.82
C ARG A 327 23.59 -17.34 4.38
N GLU A 328 23.99 -18.39 3.66
CA GLU A 328 25.12 -19.23 4.07
C GLU A 328 26.46 -18.48 4.12
N ARG A 329 26.73 -17.60 3.15
CA ARG A 329 27.96 -16.79 3.13
C ARG A 329 28.02 -15.84 4.33
N ALA A 330 26.91 -15.17 4.64
CA ALA A 330 26.80 -14.32 5.82
C ALA A 330 26.95 -15.11 7.13
N GLY A 331 26.34 -16.31 7.22
CA GLY A 331 26.50 -17.20 8.37
C GLY A 331 27.94 -17.68 8.58
N ARG A 332 28.64 -18.08 7.51
CA ARG A 332 30.07 -18.46 7.56
C ARG A 332 30.96 -17.29 8.01
N ALA A 333 30.69 -16.08 7.52
CA ALA A 333 31.44 -14.88 7.92
C ALA A 333 31.22 -14.53 9.40
N ALA A 334 30.01 -14.71 9.93
CA ALA A 334 29.68 -14.44 11.34
C ALA A 334 30.21 -15.50 12.32
N ALA A 335 30.60 -16.69 11.84
CA ALA A 335 31.12 -17.78 12.67
C ALA A 335 32.66 -17.89 12.66
N GLY A 336 33.34 -17.08 11.84
CA GLY A 336 34.80 -17.13 11.62
C GLY A 336 35.55 -15.86 12.01
N GLY A 337 34.90 -14.94 12.74
CA GLY A 337 35.46 -13.70 13.28
C GLY A 337 35.10 -13.53 14.74
#